data_AF-A0A2K8JPM6-F1
#
_entry.id   AF-A0A2K8JPM6-F1
#
_cell.length_a   1.000
_cell.length_b   1.000
_cell.length_c   1.000
_cell.angle_alpha   90.00
_cell.angle_beta   90.00
_cell.angle_gamma   90.00
#
_symmetry.space_group_name_H-M   'P 1'
#
loop_
_entity.id
_entity.type
_entity.pdbx_description
1 polymer ?
#
loop_
_entity_poly.entity_id
_entity_poly.type
_entity_poly.pdbx_seq_one_letter_code
_entity_poly.pdbx_strand_id
1 'polypeptide(L)' 'MLILYFVFFLPLGTSNWVGDYFTKTAGVGIITYGNSTIRSDLESIFQRDWNSEFSYPIQK' A
#
# COMPACT_ATOMS: atom_id res chain seq x y z
N MET A 1 6.91 -4.56 12.15
CA MET A 1 7.45 -5.47 11.11
C MET A 1 6.81 -5.23 9.74
N LEU A 2 5.49 -5.10 9.62
CA LEU A 2 4.79 -4.82 8.34
C LEU A 2 5.23 -3.51 7.65
N ILE A 3 5.44 -2.44 8.43
CA ILE A 3 5.87 -1.13 7.91
C ILE A 3 7.26 -1.20 7.26
N LEU A 4 8.17 -2.05 7.76
CA LEU A 4 9.51 -2.18 7.21
C LEU A 4 9.52 -2.82 5.81
N TYR A 5 8.54 -3.68 5.51
CA TYR A 5 8.41 -4.28 4.17
C TYR A 5 7.99 -3.26 3.13
N PHE A 6 7.03 -2.37 3.43
CA PHE A 6 6.64 -1.28 2.53
C PHE A 6 7.81 -0.33 2.21
N VAL A 7 8.76 -0.20 3.13
CA VAL A 7 9.96 0.63 2.93
C VAL A 7 10.91 0.02 1.90
N PHE A 8 10.90 -1.28 1.63
CA PHE A 8 11.77 -1.92 0.62
C PHE A 8 11.03 -2.49 -0.59
N PHE A 9 9.80 -2.96 -0.40
CA PHE A 9 8.94 -3.57 -1.40
C PHE A 9 7.58 -2.92 -1.33
N LEU A 10 7.14 -2.31 -2.42
CA LEU A 10 5.84 -1.66 -2.48
C LEU A 10 4.90 -2.53 -3.32
N PRO A 11 4.05 -3.36 -2.68
CA PRO A 11 3.04 -4.16 -3.36
C PRO A 11 1.87 -3.26 -3.77
N LEU A 12 1.54 -3.31 -5.05
CA LEU A 12 0.34 -2.72 -5.62
C LEU A 12 -0.59 -3.85 -6.04
N GLY A 13 -1.89 -3.69 -5.84
CA GLY A 13 -2.84 -4.72 -6.27
C GLY A 13 -4.24 -4.18 -6.45
N THR A 14 -5.06 -4.96 -7.14
CA THR A 14 -6.48 -4.66 -7.36
C THR A 14 -7.39 -5.22 -6.27
N SER A 15 -6.85 -6.07 -5.39
CA SER A 15 -7.58 -6.69 -4.28
C SER A 15 -7.39 -5.93 -2.98
N ASN A 16 -8.42 -5.94 -2.14
CA ASN A 16 -8.35 -5.48 -0.76
C ASN A 16 -7.64 -6.53 0.14
N TRP A 17 -7.54 -6.24 1.44
CA TRP A 17 -6.90 -7.10 2.43
C TRP A 17 -7.89 -8.04 3.15
N VAL A 18 -9.12 -8.18 2.65
CA VAL A 18 -10.13 -9.04 3.27
C VAL A 18 -9.94 -10.47 2.75
N GLY A 19 -9.81 -11.43 3.67
CA GLY A 19 -9.46 -12.81 3.34
C GLY A 19 -10.45 -13.52 2.41
N ASP A 20 -11.72 -13.11 2.40
CA ASP A 20 -12.76 -13.71 1.56
C ASP A 20 -12.69 -13.29 0.09
N TYR A 21 -11.97 -12.19 -0.23
CA TYR A 21 -11.73 -11.73 -1.60
C TYR A 21 -10.65 -12.54 -2.31
N PHE A 22 -9.67 -13.08 -1.59
CA PHE A 22 -8.54 -13.82 -2.16
C PHE A 22 -8.94 -15.13 -2.86
N THR A 23 -10.07 -15.73 -2.48
CA THR A 23 -10.53 -17.02 -3.04
C THR A 23 -11.58 -16.87 -4.13
N LYS A 24 -12.23 -15.69 -4.23
CA LYS A 24 -13.36 -15.45 -5.11
C LYS A 24 -13.06 -14.47 -6.25
N THR A 25 -11.92 -13.78 -6.23
CA THR A 25 -11.57 -12.76 -7.22
C THR A 25 -10.19 -13.00 -7.83
N ALA A 26 -10.06 -12.76 -9.13
CA ALA A 26 -8.81 -12.87 -9.87
C ALA A 26 -7.96 -11.59 -9.71
N GLY A 27 -7.59 -11.28 -8.47
CA GLY A 27 -6.73 -10.15 -8.15
C GLY A 27 -5.36 -10.25 -8.83
N VAL A 28 -4.82 -9.11 -9.26
CA VAL A 28 -3.45 -9.02 -9.77
C VAL A 28 -2.65 -8.09 -8.86
N GLY A 29 -1.43 -8.50 -8.54
CA GLY A 29 -0.49 -7.71 -7.75
C GLY A 29 0.86 -7.58 -8.44
N ILE A 30 1.48 -6.41 -8.32
CA ILE A 30 2.83 -6.11 -8.82
C ILE A 30 3.68 -5.65 -7.64
N ILE A 31 4.90 -6.17 -7.55
CA ILE A 31 5.86 -5.76 -6.54
C ILE A 31 6.94 -4.94 -7.24
N THR A 32 7.16 -3.71 -6.75
CA THR A 32 8.29 -2.88 -7.17
C THR A 32 9.37 -2.88 -6.08
N TYR A 33 10.64 -2.88 -6.49
CA TYR A 33 11.80 -2.89 -5.59
C TYR A 33 12.80 -1.80 -5.98
N GLY A 34 13.55 -1.31 -4.99
CA GLY A 34 14.63 -0.34 -5.18
C GLY A 34 14.14 1.09 -5.41
N ASN A 35 15.09 2.00 -5.68
CA ASN A 35 14.81 3.42 -5.89
C ASN A 35 14.34 3.67 -7.34
N SER A 36 13.11 3.26 -7.64
CA SER A 36 12.44 3.53 -8.91
C SER A 36 11.58 4.79 -8.80
N THR A 37 11.37 5.50 -9.91
CA THR A 37 10.47 6.67 -9.98
C THR A 37 9.04 6.32 -9.53
N ILE A 38 8.55 5.14 -9.92
CA ILE A 38 7.22 4.65 -9.49
C ILE A 38 7.15 4.53 -7.97
N ARG A 39 8.20 3.99 -7.33
CA ARG A 39 8.26 3.86 -5.88
C ARG A 39 8.23 5.25 -5.20
N SER A 40 9.05 6.20 -5.67
CA SER A 40 9.09 7.54 -5.08
C SER A 40 7.77 8.29 -5.23
N ASP A 41 7.10 8.13 -6.38
CA ASP A 41 5.81 8.77 -6.64
C ASP A 41 4.73 8.22 -5.69
N LEU A 42 4.70 6.90 -5.50
CA LEU A 42 3.76 6.24 -4.58
C LEU A 42 4.04 6.59 -3.12
N GLU A 43 5.31 6.70 -2.74
CA GLU A 43 5.71 7.19 -1.43
C GLU A 43 5.21 8.62 -1.19
N SER A 44 5.29 9.49 -2.20
CA SER A 44 4.78 10.87 -2.09
C SER A 44 3.25 10.92 -1.90
N ILE A 45 2.50 10.07 -2.61
CA ILE A 45 1.04 9.96 -2.48
C ILE A 45 0.68 9.44 -1.09
N PHE A 46 1.39 8.41 -0.62
CA PHE A 46 1.19 7.88 0.72
C PHE A 46 1.43 8.96 1.78
N GLN A 47 2.53 9.71 1.70
CA GLN A 47 2.84 10.78 2.66
C GLN A 47 1.81 11.91 2.63
N ARG A 48 1.31 12.27 1.44
CA ARG A 48 0.23 13.26 1.30
C ARG A 48 -1.04 12.81 2.03
N ASP A 49 -1.44 11.56 1.84
CA ASP A 49 -2.68 11.04 2.41
C ASP A 49 -2.52 10.79 3.92
N TRP A 50 -1.37 10.24 4.33
CA TRP A 50 -1.07 9.96 5.74
C TRP A 50 -1.07 11.21 6.61
N ASN A 51 -0.51 12.32 6.12
CA ASN A 51 -0.43 13.59 6.84
C ASN A 51 -1.59 14.55 6.53
N SER A 52 -2.65 14.05 5.89
CA SER A 52 -3.84 14.85 5.56
C SER A 52 -4.61 15.28 6.82
N GLU A 53 -5.24 16.46 6.77
CA GLU A 53 -6.17 16.93 7.82
C GLU A 53 -7.39 16.01 7.98
N PHE A 54 -7.66 15.15 7.00
CA PHE A 54 -8.74 14.16 7.02
C PHE A 54 -8.29 12.79 7.57
N SER A 55 -7.02 12.64 7.97
CA SER A 55 -6.50 11.41 8.57
C SER A 55 -6.71 11.43 10.08
N TYR A 56 -7.51 10.49 10.58
CA TYR A 56 -7.87 10.37 11.99
C TYR A 56 -7.31 9.07 12.60
N PRO A 57 -6.92 9.08 13.88
CA PRO A 57 -6.58 7.85 14.60
C PRO A 57 -7.76 6.87 14.57
N ILE A 58 -7.45 5.58 14.36
CA ILE A 58 -8.46 4.52 14.43
C ILE A 58 -8.96 4.45 15.88
N GLN A 59 -10.24 4.70 16.07
CA GLN A 59 -10.90 4.56 17.37
C GLN A 59 -11.01 3.08 17.72
N LYS A 60 -10.72 2.77 18.98
CA LYS A 60 -10.67 1.39 19.50
C LYS A 60 -12.05 0.83 19.78
#